data_AF-A0A1V9Z8T2-F1
#
_entry.id   AF-A0A1V9Z8T2-F1
#
_cell.length_a   1.000
_cell.length_b   1.000
_cell.length_c   1.000
_cell.angle_alpha   90.00
_cell.angle_beta   90.00
_cell.angle_gamma   90.00
#
_symmetry.space_group_name_H-M   'P 1'
#
loop_
_entity.id
_entity.type
_entity.pdbx_description
1 polymer ?
#
loop_
_entity_poly.entity_id
_entity_poly.type
_entity_poly.pdbx_seq_one_letter_code
_entity_poly.pdbx_strand_id
1 'polypeptide(L)'
;MSAVARPQDASETQAIPLLCAFPLDKLPLLLQRILAAHTASAFTMDEERQLGEMCGLTEAQVTALLKLLHSIFAEAGRRRLASPVLAQELQALGVASATCDIMTQLWVQEQTKYEAVLVERSSHHAPTLLEAQWRLHVTMADTATKGTATPTALFHIKQSDGEGWHMQMDHGELHQFLTQLDAIQDQLDALAAAP
;
A
#
# COMPACT_ATOMS: atom_id res chain seq x y z
N MET A 1 13.23 -0.19 -12.53
CA MET A 1 13.50 1.13 -11.91
C MET A 1 12.17 1.84 -11.81
N SER A 2 11.49 1.81 -10.65
CA SER A 2 10.15 2.38 -10.49
C SER A 2 10.21 3.51 -9.48
N ALA A 3 10.09 4.74 -9.98
CA ALA A 3 9.71 5.94 -9.25
C ALA A 3 8.23 5.84 -8.86
N VAL A 4 7.68 6.48 -7.83
CA VAL A 4 8.13 7.34 -6.73
C VAL A 4 6.94 7.25 -5.77
N ALA A 5 7.14 7.32 -4.45
CA ALA A 5 6.04 7.57 -3.51
C ALA A 5 5.41 8.94 -3.84
N ARG A 6 4.55 9.02 -4.87
CA ARG A 6 3.97 10.28 -5.31
C ARG A 6 2.91 10.66 -4.27
N PRO A 7 2.97 11.89 -3.70
CA PRO A 7 1.83 12.43 -2.98
C PRO A 7 0.60 12.29 -3.88
N GLN A 8 -0.42 11.61 -3.37
CA GLN A 8 -1.63 11.26 -4.12
C GLN A 8 -2.52 12.48 -4.31
N ASP A 9 -2.36 13.49 -3.45
CA ASP A 9 -3.14 14.72 -3.44
C ASP A 9 -2.30 16.01 -3.54
N ALA A 10 -2.88 17.05 -4.13
CA ALA A 10 -2.26 18.38 -4.21
C ALA A 10 -1.99 19.00 -2.82
N SER A 11 -2.75 18.61 -1.81
CA SER A 11 -2.58 19.01 -0.40
C SER A 11 -1.33 18.40 0.23
N GLU A 12 -0.97 17.16 -0.12
CA GLU A 12 0.23 16.49 0.38
C GLU A 12 1.50 17.13 -0.19
N THR A 13 1.47 17.54 -1.46
CA THR A 13 2.59 18.27 -2.09
C THR A 13 2.84 19.62 -1.40
N GLN A 14 1.77 20.31 -0.98
CA GLN A 14 1.86 21.57 -0.25
C GLN A 14 2.34 21.40 1.20
N ALA A 15 2.30 20.19 1.75
CA ALA A 15 2.75 19.89 3.11
C ALA A 15 4.26 19.58 3.21
N ILE A 16 4.93 19.27 2.10
CA ILE A 16 6.39 19.05 2.05
C ILE A 16 7.19 20.24 2.59
N PRO A 17 6.93 21.51 2.18
CA PRO A 17 7.62 22.65 2.76
C PRO A 17 7.30 22.85 4.26
N LEU A 18 6.09 22.48 4.70
CA LEU A 18 5.70 22.54 6.12
C LEU A 18 6.50 21.53 6.94
N LEU A 19 6.70 20.33 6.40
CA LEU A 19 7.53 19.29 7.01
C LEU A 19 8.99 19.73 7.13
N CYS A 20 9.53 20.41 6.11
CA CYS A 20 10.91 20.91 6.14
C CYS A 20 11.09 22.10 7.10
N ALA A 21 10.04 22.90 7.31
CA ALA A 21 10.03 24.02 8.26
C ALA A 21 9.73 23.57 9.70
N PHE A 22 9.35 22.31 9.92
CA PHE A 22 8.96 21.80 11.22
C PHE A 22 10.17 21.73 12.19
N PRO A 23 10.01 22.07 13.48
CA PRO A 23 11.10 22.00 14.45
C PRO A 23 11.70 20.59 14.57
N LEU A 24 12.98 20.46 14.22
CA LEU A 24 13.69 19.16 14.19
C LEU A 24 13.79 18.49 15.56
N ASP A 25 13.74 19.27 16.64
CA ASP A 25 13.73 18.79 18.03
C ASP A 25 12.41 18.11 18.40
N LYS A 26 11.29 18.53 17.79
CA LYS A 26 9.94 17.99 18.06
C LYS A 26 9.52 16.94 17.05
N LEU A 27 10.16 16.91 15.88
CA LEU A 27 9.85 15.98 14.80
C LEU A 27 9.91 14.51 15.24
N PRO A 28 10.92 14.02 15.99
CA PRO A 28 10.94 12.62 16.44
C PRO A 28 9.71 12.24 17.26
N LEU A 29 9.23 13.13 18.14
CA LEU A 29 8.07 12.89 18.99
C LEU A 29 6.78 12.80 18.18
N LEU A 30 6.63 13.69 17.19
CA LEU A 30 5.51 13.67 16.26
C LEU A 30 5.48 12.34 15.48
N LEU A 31 6.61 11.97 14.89
CA LEU A 31 6.72 10.76 14.06
C LEU A 31 6.53 9.48 14.88
N GLN A 32 7.07 9.42 16.11
CA GLN A 32 6.87 8.28 17.01
C GLN A 32 5.40 8.05 17.28
N ARG A 33 4.65 9.11 17.53
CA ARG A 33 3.22 9.02 17.78
C ARG A 33 2.44 8.60 16.53
N ILE A 34 2.80 9.09 15.35
CA ILE A 34 2.17 8.69 14.09
C ILE A 34 2.42 7.21 13.79
N LEU A 35 3.66 6.75 13.99
CA LEU A 35 4.04 5.34 13.83
C LEU A 35 3.29 4.46 14.84
N ALA A 36 3.16 4.89 16.09
CA ALA A 36 2.44 4.15 17.13
C ALA A 36 0.91 4.13 16.97
N ALA A 37 0.30 5.16 16.37
CA ALA A 37 -1.14 5.19 16.13
C ALA A 37 -1.55 4.32 14.93
N HIS A 38 -0.65 4.17 13.94
CA HIS A 38 -0.86 3.40 12.71
C HIS A 38 -2.10 3.85 11.89
N THR A 39 -2.78 4.94 12.25
CA THR A 39 -3.96 5.47 11.54
C THR A 39 -3.78 6.98 11.32
N ALA A 40 -4.54 7.53 10.37
CA ALA A 40 -4.58 8.96 10.12
C ALA A 40 -5.17 9.78 11.29
N SER A 41 -5.79 9.11 12.28
CA SER A 41 -6.39 9.72 13.48
C SER A 41 -5.47 9.61 14.71
N ALA A 42 -4.16 9.83 14.53
CA ALA A 42 -3.17 9.73 15.60
C ALA A 42 -3.31 10.82 16.69
N PHE A 43 -4.04 11.88 16.36
CA PHE A 43 -4.27 13.05 17.19
C PHE A 43 -5.78 13.28 17.35
N THR A 44 -6.17 13.69 18.54
CA THR A 44 -7.50 14.24 18.81
C THR A 44 -7.58 15.66 18.28
N MET A 45 -8.80 16.17 18.06
CA MET A 45 -9.02 17.54 17.56
C MET A 45 -8.35 18.61 18.45
N ASP A 46 -8.35 18.39 19.78
CA ASP A 46 -7.69 19.28 20.73
C ASP A 46 -6.16 19.23 20.61
N GLU A 47 -5.58 18.05 20.37
CA GLU A 47 -4.12 17.89 20.17
C GLU A 47 -3.67 18.46 18.82
N GLU A 48 -4.47 18.31 17.75
CA GLU A 48 -4.19 18.95 16.46
C GLU A 48 -4.19 20.48 16.58
N ARG A 49 -5.13 21.02 17.36
CA ARG A 49 -5.19 22.46 17.65
C ARG A 49 -3.96 22.93 18.43
N GLN A 50 -3.54 22.19 19.47
CA GLN A 50 -2.32 22.49 20.22
C GLN A 50 -1.07 22.40 19.34
N LEU A 51 -0.99 21.41 18.45
CA LEU A 51 0.11 21.26 17.49
C LEU A 51 0.17 22.46 16.53
N GLY A 52 -0.98 22.92 16.07
CA GLY A 52 -1.12 24.13 15.26
C GLY A 52 -0.64 25.38 15.98
N GLU A 53 -1.09 25.60 17.23
CA GLU A 53 -0.68 26.74 18.05
C GLU A 53 0.83 26.73 18.37
N MET A 54 1.40 25.56 18.66
CA MET A 54 2.83 25.41 18.96
C MET A 54 3.74 25.65 17.74
N CYS A 55 3.24 25.39 16.53
CA CYS A 55 4.03 25.46 15.30
C CYS A 55 3.63 26.64 14.40
N GLY A 56 2.65 27.45 14.80
CA GLY A 56 2.13 28.55 13.99
C GLY A 56 1.43 28.08 12.70
N LEU A 57 0.85 26.88 12.71
CA LEU A 57 0.19 26.27 11.56
C LEU A 57 -1.34 26.44 11.67
N THR A 58 -2.00 26.63 10.53
CA THR A 58 -3.46 26.57 10.46
C THR A 58 -3.96 25.13 10.60
N GLU A 59 -5.21 24.94 11.00
CA GLU A 59 -5.84 23.62 11.12
C GLU A 59 -5.69 22.81 9.81
N ALA A 60 -5.95 23.43 8.66
CA ALA A 60 -5.78 22.79 7.36
C ALA A 60 -4.32 22.36 7.07
N GLN A 61 -3.34 23.15 7.52
CA GLN A 61 -1.92 22.83 7.38
C GLN A 61 -1.50 21.67 8.28
N VAL A 62 -2.02 21.62 9.51
CA VAL A 62 -1.78 20.51 10.44
C VAL A 62 -2.35 19.21 9.86
N THR A 63 -3.61 19.23 9.41
CA THR A 63 -4.24 18.05 8.79
C THR A 63 -3.48 17.59 7.55
N ALA A 64 -3.02 18.52 6.70
CA ALA A 64 -2.24 18.17 5.50
C ALA A 64 -0.88 17.55 5.86
N LEU A 65 -0.20 18.08 6.88
CA LEU A 65 1.07 17.53 7.38
C LEU A 65 0.91 16.11 7.95
N LEU A 66 -0.11 15.89 8.78
CA LEU A 66 -0.39 14.57 9.36
C LEU A 66 -0.75 13.55 8.29
N LYS A 67 -1.56 13.95 7.30
CA LYS A 67 -1.89 13.10 6.14
C LYS A 67 -0.64 12.72 5.35
N LEU A 68 0.21 13.69 4.99
CA LEU A 68 1.46 13.43 4.29
C LEU A 68 2.35 12.43 5.04
N LEU A 69 2.56 12.66 6.34
CA LEU A 69 3.39 11.77 7.17
C LEU A 69 2.80 10.37 7.27
N HIS A 70 1.48 10.25 7.44
CA HIS A 70 0.79 8.97 7.45
C HIS A 70 0.95 8.24 6.11
N SER A 71 0.72 8.92 4.98
CA SER A 71 0.84 8.37 3.64
C SER A 71 2.27 7.86 3.36
N ILE A 72 3.30 8.62 3.76
CA ILE A 72 4.71 8.22 3.61
C ILE A 72 4.99 6.92 4.36
N PHE A 73 4.64 6.82 5.64
CA PHE A 73 4.93 5.62 6.44
C PHE A 73 4.05 4.43 6.07
N ALA A 74 2.79 4.67 5.71
CA ALA A 74 1.91 3.63 5.20
C ALA A 74 2.49 3.00 3.93
N GLU A 75 2.97 3.82 2.99
CA GLU A 75 3.63 3.34 1.78
C GLU A 75 4.96 2.64 2.06
N ALA A 76 5.77 3.20 2.95
CA ALA A 76 7.03 2.61 3.38
C ALA A 76 6.82 1.22 4.00
N GLY A 77 5.80 1.06 4.85
CA GLY A 77 5.43 -0.21 5.45
C GLY A 77 4.84 -1.21 4.45
N ARG A 78 3.92 -0.77 3.58
CA ARG A 78 3.33 -1.63 2.54
C ARG A 78 4.39 -2.24 1.62
N ARG A 79 5.40 -1.45 1.23
CA ARG A 79 6.48 -1.88 0.34
C ARG A 79 7.69 -2.46 1.09
N ARG A 80 7.65 -2.53 2.43
CA ARG A 80 8.78 -2.94 3.29
C ARG A 80 10.08 -2.24 2.89
N LEU A 81 10.03 -0.91 2.73
CA LEU A 81 11.18 -0.13 2.26
C LEU A 81 12.31 -0.16 3.28
N ALA A 82 13.52 -0.47 2.80
CA ALA A 82 14.74 -0.31 3.58
C ALA A 82 15.06 1.18 3.76
N SER A 83 15.69 1.54 4.89
CA SER A 83 16.14 2.91 5.21
C SER A 83 16.81 3.68 4.06
N PRO A 84 17.80 3.14 3.31
CA PRO A 84 18.43 3.87 2.21
C PRO A 84 17.45 4.17 1.05
N VAL A 85 16.48 3.28 0.82
CA VAL A 85 15.45 3.48 -0.21
C VAL A 85 14.46 4.54 0.23
N LEU A 86 14.04 4.52 1.51
CA LEU A 86 13.19 5.55 2.08
C LEU A 86 13.86 6.94 2.03
N ALA A 87 15.16 7.02 2.34
CA ALA A 87 15.92 8.26 2.25
C ALA A 87 15.92 8.83 0.82
N GLN A 88 16.14 7.97 -0.18
CA GLN A 88 16.14 8.35 -1.58
C GLN A 88 14.76 8.86 -2.04
N GLU A 89 13.68 8.20 -1.63
CA GLU A 89 12.30 8.60 -1.93
C GLU A 89 11.95 9.95 -1.29
N LEU A 90 12.33 10.17 -0.02
CA LEU A 90 12.12 11.46 0.67
C LEU A 90 12.91 12.60 0.00
N GLN A 91 14.15 12.34 -0.41
CA GLN A 91 14.95 13.32 -1.15
C GLN A 91 14.35 13.61 -2.53
N ALA A 92 13.81 12.62 -3.22
CA ALA A 92 13.12 12.81 -4.50
C ALA A 92 11.85 13.67 -4.35
N LEU A 93 11.22 13.65 -3.17
CA LEU A 93 10.11 14.53 -2.82
C LEU A 93 10.55 15.95 -2.44
N GLY A 94 11.85 16.22 -2.33
CA GLY A 94 12.37 17.53 -1.94
C GLY A 94 12.37 17.76 -0.42
N VAL A 95 12.28 16.70 0.38
CA VAL A 95 12.43 16.78 1.84
C VAL A 95 13.89 17.11 2.18
N ALA A 96 14.10 18.04 3.12
CA ALA A 96 15.43 18.45 3.54
C ALA A 96 16.23 17.29 4.15
N SER A 97 17.54 17.23 3.89
CA SER A 97 18.40 16.11 4.34
C SER A 97 18.30 15.84 5.84
N ALA A 98 18.30 16.88 6.68
CA ALA A 98 18.20 16.74 8.13
C ALA A 98 16.87 16.08 8.56
N THR A 99 15.77 16.42 7.88
CA THR A 99 14.46 15.81 8.10
C THR A 99 14.44 14.36 7.62
N CYS A 100 15.05 14.06 6.47
CA CYS A 100 15.20 12.69 5.96
C CYS A 100 15.97 11.80 6.95
N ASP A 101 17.06 12.31 7.53
CA ASP A 101 17.89 11.56 8.47
C ASP A 101 17.09 11.19 9.73
N ILE A 102 16.31 12.13 10.28
CA ILE A 102 15.43 11.87 11.44
C ILE A 102 14.36 10.83 11.11
N MET A 103 13.68 10.99 9.97
CA MET A 103 12.61 10.07 9.54
C MET A 103 13.13 8.66 9.31
N THR A 104 14.29 8.53 8.68
CA THR A 104 14.91 7.22 8.35
C THR A 104 15.48 6.53 9.58
N GLN A 105 16.10 7.27 10.49
CA GLN A 105 16.55 6.73 11.78
C GLN A 105 15.38 6.19 12.59
N LEU A 106 14.29 6.94 12.67
CA LEU A 106 13.11 6.49 13.41
C LEU A 106 12.41 5.31 12.73
N TRP A 107 12.36 5.31 11.39
CA TRP A 107 11.83 4.18 10.63
C TRP A 107 12.56 2.89 10.99
N VAL A 108 13.90 2.89 11.02
CA VAL A 108 14.69 1.70 11.39
C VAL A 108 14.32 1.16 12.78
N GLN A 109 13.99 2.05 13.73
CA GLN A 109 13.66 1.65 15.10
C GLN A 109 12.26 1.05 15.23
N GLU A 110 11.30 1.57 14.46
CA GLU A 110 9.87 1.23 14.61
C GLU A 110 9.34 0.33 13.49
N GLN A 111 10.10 0.13 12.40
CA GLN A 111 9.70 -0.63 11.21
C GLN A 111 9.16 -2.02 11.57
N THR A 112 9.86 -2.78 12.41
CA THR A 112 9.45 -4.16 12.75
C THR A 112 8.10 -4.20 13.47
N LYS A 113 7.84 -3.25 14.38
CA LYS A 113 6.56 -3.15 15.09
C LYS A 113 5.45 -2.69 14.14
N TYR A 114 5.75 -1.69 13.32
CA TYR A 114 4.82 -1.15 12.34
C TYR A 114 4.40 -2.22 11.31
N GLU A 115 5.35 -3.03 10.83
CA GLU A 115 5.08 -4.16 9.95
C GLU A 115 4.23 -5.24 10.62
N ALA A 116 4.48 -5.57 11.89
CA ALA A 116 3.68 -6.54 12.62
C ALA A 116 2.20 -6.11 12.72
N VAL A 117 1.95 -4.83 13.03
CA VAL A 117 0.58 -4.26 13.08
C VAL A 117 -0.06 -4.20 11.69
N LEU A 118 0.72 -3.90 10.64
CA LEU A 118 0.24 -3.95 9.26
C LEU A 118 -0.17 -5.37 8.84
N VAL A 119 0.61 -6.38 9.21
CA VAL A 119 0.30 -7.80 8.93
C VAL A 119 -0.96 -8.22 9.67
N GLU A 120 -1.10 -7.86 10.95
CA GLU A 120 -2.32 -8.13 11.72
C GLU A 120 -3.54 -7.47 11.06
N ARG A 121 -3.46 -6.17 10.73
CA ARG A 121 -4.56 -5.45 10.07
C ARG A 121 -4.89 -5.97 8.68
N SER A 122 -3.88 -6.27 7.86
CA SER A 122 -4.08 -6.79 6.51
C SER A 122 -4.63 -8.21 6.51
N SER A 123 -4.25 -9.04 7.48
CA SER A 123 -4.85 -10.36 7.68
C SER A 123 -6.35 -10.29 7.97
N HIS A 124 -6.82 -9.16 8.50
CA HIS A 124 -8.25 -8.90 8.76
C HIS A 124 -8.97 -8.13 7.64
N HIS A 125 -8.27 -7.50 6.71
CA HIS A 125 -8.86 -6.60 5.70
C HIS A 125 -8.55 -6.96 4.24
N ALA A 126 -7.65 -7.89 3.96
CA ALA A 126 -7.47 -8.37 2.59
C ALA A 126 -8.70 -9.22 2.21
N PRO A 127 -9.39 -8.90 1.09
CA PRO A 127 -10.51 -9.70 0.65
C PRO A 127 -10.05 -11.13 0.38
N THR A 128 -10.59 -12.06 1.17
CA THR A 128 -10.29 -13.48 1.03
C THR A 128 -11.19 -14.10 -0.01
N LEU A 129 -10.65 -15.03 -0.79
CA LEU A 129 -11.43 -15.82 -1.74
C LEU A 129 -12.40 -16.73 -0.95
N LEU A 130 -13.70 -16.45 -1.02
CA LEU A 130 -14.72 -17.26 -0.36
C LEU A 130 -15.20 -18.41 -1.25
N GLU A 131 -15.38 -18.13 -2.53
CA GLU A 131 -15.95 -19.10 -3.47
C GLU A 131 -15.31 -18.93 -4.85
N ALA A 132 -14.93 -20.03 -5.48
CA ALA A 132 -14.48 -20.06 -6.87
C ALA A 132 -15.30 -21.10 -7.64
N GLN A 133 -16.18 -20.64 -8.51
CA GLN A 133 -16.95 -21.48 -9.43
C GLN A 133 -16.41 -21.29 -10.85
N TRP A 134 -16.42 -22.36 -11.64
CA TRP A 134 -16.06 -22.26 -13.06
C TRP A 134 -16.98 -23.11 -13.92
N ARG A 135 -17.14 -22.69 -15.19
CA ARG A 135 -17.87 -23.45 -16.21
C ARG A 135 -17.13 -23.39 -17.55
N LEU A 136 -17.07 -24.51 -18.25
CA LEU A 136 -16.55 -24.56 -19.62
C LEU A 136 -17.70 -24.37 -20.60
N HIS A 137 -17.62 -23.34 -21.41
CA HIS A 137 -18.51 -23.14 -22.54
C HIS A 137 -17.81 -23.59 -23.82
N VAL A 138 -18.44 -24.46 -24.59
CA VAL A 138 -17.94 -24.89 -25.90
C VAL A 138 -18.93 -24.42 -26.93
N THR A 139 -18.55 -23.42 -27.73
CA THR A 139 -19.36 -23.00 -28.86
C THR A 139 -19.06 -23.93 -30.04
N MET A 140 -20.04 -24.76 -30.37
CA MET A 140 -20.00 -25.61 -31.56
C MET A 140 -20.28 -24.71 -32.78
N ALA A 141 -19.40 -24.79 -33.79
CA ALA A 141 -19.42 -23.89 -34.94
C ALA A 141 -20.77 -23.90 -35.70
N ASP A 142 -21.19 -22.73 -36.16
CA ASP A 142 -22.23 -22.56 -37.17
C ASP A 142 -21.58 -22.56 -38.57
N THR A 143 -22.38 -22.77 -39.60
CA THR A 143 -22.05 -22.96 -41.02
C THR A 143 -21.05 -21.95 -41.63
N ALA A 144 -20.80 -20.81 -40.98
CA ALA A 144 -19.81 -19.81 -41.38
C ALA A 144 -18.36 -20.09 -40.89
N THR A 145 -18.16 -20.86 -39.82
CA THR A 145 -16.85 -21.04 -39.15
C THR A 145 -16.35 -22.48 -39.19
N LYS A 146 -16.22 -23.06 -40.40
CA LYS A 146 -15.39 -24.26 -40.75
C LYS A 146 -15.15 -25.32 -39.64
N GLY A 147 -16.15 -25.69 -38.86
CA GLY A 147 -16.13 -26.85 -37.96
C GLY A 147 -15.16 -26.81 -36.77
N THR A 148 -14.62 -25.66 -36.36
CA THR A 148 -13.73 -25.59 -35.19
C THR A 148 -14.51 -25.16 -33.94
N ALA A 149 -14.65 -26.07 -32.97
CA ALA A 149 -15.21 -25.76 -31.66
C ALA A 149 -14.22 -24.90 -30.86
N THR A 150 -14.66 -23.77 -30.33
CA THR A 150 -13.84 -22.89 -29.48
C THR A 150 -14.26 -23.06 -28.02
N PRO A 151 -13.45 -23.73 -27.19
CA PRO A 151 -13.69 -23.84 -25.76
C PRO A 151 -13.33 -22.52 -25.06
N THR A 152 -14.10 -22.17 -24.04
CA THR A 152 -13.89 -20.97 -23.24
C THR A 152 -14.29 -21.23 -21.80
N ALA A 153 -13.38 -20.96 -20.86
CA ALA A 153 -13.65 -21.08 -19.44
C ALA A 153 -14.25 -19.77 -18.89
N LEU A 154 -15.26 -19.89 -18.05
CA LEU A 154 -15.89 -18.77 -17.35
C LEU A 154 -15.72 -19.00 -15.85
N PHE A 155 -15.01 -18.11 -15.18
CA PHE A 155 -14.78 -18.11 -13.75
C PHE A 155 -15.70 -17.09 -13.06
N HIS A 156 -16.21 -17.49 -11.91
CA HIS A 156 -16.93 -16.65 -10.98
C HIS A 156 -16.27 -16.78 -9.61
N ILE A 157 -15.68 -15.69 -9.14
CA ILE A 157 -14.93 -15.60 -7.89
C ILE A 157 -15.68 -14.66 -6.96
N LYS A 158 -15.97 -15.10 -5.73
CA LYS A 158 -16.53 -14.23 -4.68
C LYS A 158 -15.50 -13.97 -3.60
N GLN A 159 -15.45 -12.72 -3.16
CA GLN A 159 -14.58 -12.26 -2.09
C GLN A 159 -15.35 -11.97 -0.81
N SER A 160 -14.64 -11.91 0.31
CA SER A 160 -15.23 -11.71 1.64
C SER A 160 -15.83 -10.34 1.90
N ASP A 161 -15.49 -9.35 1.08
CA ASP A 161 -16.08 -8.01 1.07
C ASP A 161 -17.41 -7.93 0.30
N GLY A 162 -17.84 -9.04 -0.32
CA GLY A 162 -19.05 -9.11 -1.13
C GLY A 162 -18.83 -8.74 -2.60
N GLU A 163 -17.60 -8.40 -3.01
CA GLU A 163 -17.26 -8.20 -4.42
C GLU A 163 -17.14 -9.54 -5.16
N GLY A 164 -17.45 -9.51 -6.46
CA GLY A 164 -17.50 -10.70 -7.31
C GLY A 164 -16.86 -10.46 -8.67
N TRP A 165 -15.87 -11.28 -9.01
CA TRP A 165 -15.11 -11.18 -10.25
C TRP A 165 -15.58 -12.23 -11.24
N HIS A 166 -15.78 -11.80 -12.48
CA HIS A 166 -16.15 -12.68 -13.58
C HIS A 166 -15.06 -12.62 -14.64
N MET A 167 -14.45 -13.75 -14.95
CA MET A 167 -13.40 -13.82 -15.96
C MET A 167 -13.78 -14.81 -17.04
N GLN A 168 -13.52 -14.45 -18.29
CA GLN A 168 -13.63 -15.32 -19.44
C GLN A 168 -12.24 -15.53 -20.00
N MET A 169 -11.82 -16.79 -20.12
CA MET A 169 -10.47 -17.14 -20.57
C MET A 169 -10.54 -18.20 -21.66
N ASP A 170 -9.75 -18.03 -22.70
CA ASP A 170 -9.45 -19.11 -23.64
C ASP A 170 -8.42 -20.10 -23.04
N HIS A 171 -8.04 -21.12 -23.80
CA HIS A 171 -7.08 -22.11 -23.34
C HIS A 171 -5.69 -21.52 -23.05
N GLY A 172 -5.22 -20.59 -23.88
CA GLY A 172 -3.91 -19.97 -23.71
C GLY A 172 -3.86 -19.07 -22.49
N GLU A 173 -4.89 -18.24 -22.30
CA GLU A 173 -5.05 -17.38 -21.13
C GLU A 173 -5.16 -18.20 -19.84
N LEU A 174 -5.93 -19.29 -19.86
CA LEU A 174 -6.07 -20.18 -18.71
C LEU A 174 -4.74 -20.87 -18.35
N HIS A 175 -4.00 -21.33 -19.35
CA HIS A 175 -2.69 -21.93 -19.13
C HIS A 175 -1.70 -20.93 -18.55
N GLN A 176 -1.69 -19.69 -19.07
CA GLN A 176 -0.85 -18.62 -18.55
C GLN A 176 -1.23 -18.27 -17.10
N PHE A 177 -2.53 -18.21 -16.81
CA PHE A 177 -3.03 -17.96 -15.47
C PHE A 177 -2.59 -19.06 -14.48
N LEU A 178 -2.69 -20.34 -14.85
CA LEU A 178 -2.17 -21.45 -14.04
C LEU A 178 -0.66 -21.30 -13.78
N THR A 179 0.10 -21.02 -14.82
CA THR A 179 1.57 -20.84 -14.71
C THR A 179 1.92 -19.71 -13.72
N GLN A 180 1.13 -18.64 -13.69
CA GLN A 180 1.31 -17.56 -12.73
C GLN A 180 0.99 -17.99 -11.30
N LEU A 181 -0.07 -18.77 -11.10
CA LEU A 181 -0.43 -19.30 -9.78
C LEU A 181 0.65 -20.25 -9.25
N ASP A 182 1.18 -21.14 -10.09
CA ASP A 182 2.27 -22.05 -9.71
C ASP A 182 3.52 -21.27 -9.28
N ALA A 183 3.90 -20.23 -10.04
CA ALA A 183 5.03 -19.38 -9.69
C ALA A 183 4.82 -18.63 -8.36
N ILE A 184 3.59 -18.21 -8.04
CA ILE A 184 3.25 -17.61 -6.75
C ILE A 184 3.37 -18.66 -5.64
N GLN A 185 2.90 -19.89 -5.88
CA GLN A 185 2.98 -20.97 -4.91
C GLN A 185 4.43 -21.35 -4.59
N ASP A 186 5.30 -21.45 -5.59
CA ASP A 186 6.73 -21.68 -5.40
C ASP A 186 7.38 -20.57 -4.53
N GLN A 187 6.98 -19.31 -4.74
CA GLN A 187 7.46 -18.18 -3.93
C GLN A 187 6.99 -18.27 -2.48
N LEU A 188 5.73 -18.65 -2.24
CA LEU A 188 5.17 -18.82 -0.90
C LEU A 188 5.85 -19.98 -0.16
N ASP A 189 6.08 -21.09 -0.84
CA ASP A 189 6.76 -22.25 -0.27
C ASP A 189 8.23 -21.94 0.08
N ALA A 190 8.93 -21.18 -0.77
CA ALA A 190 10.27 -20.70 -0.48
C ALA A 190 10.32 -19.76 0.74
N LEU A 191 9.32 -18.89 0.90
CA LEU A 191 9.19 -18.02 2.08
C LEU A 191 8.87 -18.81 3.35
N ALA A 192 8.03 -19.84 3.26
CA ALA A 192 7.68 -20.70 4.40
C ALA A 192 8.82 -21.63 4.83
N ALA A 193 9.72 -22.00 3.90
CA ALA A 193 10.89 -22.83 4.16
C ALA A 193 12.12 -22.05 4.65
N ALA A 194 12.08 -20.71 4.64
CA ALA A 194 13.15 -19.88 5.20
C ALA A 194 13.09 -19.92 6.75
N PRO A 195 14.21 -20.26 7.43
CA PRO A 195 14.28 -20.42 8.89
C PRO A 195 14.17 -19.09 9.66
#